data_AF-A0A6B2SU53-F1
#
_entry.id   AF-A0A6B2SU53-F1
#
_cell.length_a   1.000
_cell.length_b   1.000
_cell.length_c   1.000
_cell.angle_alpha   90.00
_cell.angle_beta   90.00
_cell.angle_gamma   90.00
#
_symmetry.space_group_name_H-M   'P 1'
#
loop_
_entity.id
_entity.type
_entity.pdbx_description
1 polymer ?
#
loop_
_entity_poly.entity_id
_entity_poly.type
_entity_poly.pdbx_seq_one_letter_code
_entity_poly.pdbx_strand_id
1 'polypeptide(L)' 'MSRARVARRIAAGAAYGGGGIGLLGAATVGVVLAEVQLAKRNVGNGGPADPP' A
#
# COMPACT_ATOMS: atom_id res chain seq x y z
N MET A 1 -16.12 9.64 -33.63
CA MET A 1 -15.27 9.14 -32.51
C MET A 1 -16.17 8.45 -31.49
N SER A 2 -16.05 7.12 -31.32
CA SER A 2 -16.88 6.38 -30.34
C SER A 2 -16.39 6.63 -28.91
N ARG A 3 -17.27 7.04 -28.00
CA ARG A 3 -16.99 7.26 -26.56
C ARG A 3 -16.32 6.05 -25.89
N ALA A 4 -16.66 4.84 -26.33
CA ALA A 4 -16.05 3.61 -25.83
C ALA A 4 -14.54 3.56 -26.07
N ARG A 5 -14.06 4.09 -27.20
CA ARG A 5 -12.63 4.11 -27.52
C ARG A 5 -11.87 5.12 -26.65
N VAL A 6 -12.50 6.24 -26.30
CA VAL A 6 -11.95 7.24 -25.36
C VAL A 6 -11.87 6.66 -23.96
N ALA A 7 -12.95 6.02 -23.48
CA ALA A 7 -12.98 5.36 -22.17
C ALA A 7 -11.85 4.32 -22.02
N ARG A 8 -11.61 3.49 -23.04
CA ARG A 8 -10.51 2.52 -23.04
C ARG A 8 -9.13 3.16 -22.89
N ARG A 9 -8.90 4.32 -23.51
CA ARG A 9 -7.62 5.02 -23.39
C ARG A 9 -7.41 5.62 -22.01
N ILE A 10 -8.48 6.12 -21.38
CA ILE A 10 -8.42 6.62 -20.00
C ILE A 10 -8.13 5.47 -19.03
N ALA A 11 -8.84 4.34 -19.18
CA ALA A 11 -8.61 3.17 -18.35
C ALA A 11 -7.18 2.60 -18.52
N ALA A 12 -6.70 2.49 -19.77
CA ALA A 12 -5.33 2.06 -20.03
C ALA A 12 -4.30 3.05 -19.48
N GLY A 13 -4.52 4.35 -19.64
CA GLY A 13 -3.64 5.39 -19.08
C GLY A 13 -3.63 5.38 -17.54
N ALA A 14 -4.74 5.08 -16.90
CA ALA A 14 -4.81 4.92 -15.44
C ALA A 14 -4.09 3.66 -14.96
N ALA A 15 -4.25 2.54 -15.68
CA ALA A 15 -3.63 1.26 -15.33
C ALA A 15 -2.11 1.27 -15.54
N TYR A 16 -1.63 1.87 -16.64
CA TYR A 16 -0.21 1.82 -17.04
C TYR A 16 0.55 3.13 -16.83
N GLY A 17 -0.13 4.21 -16.47
CA GLY A 17 0.48 5.51 -16.16
C GLY A 17 0.68 5.72 -14.66
N GLY A 18 0.75 6.99 -14.25
CA GLY A 18 1.01 7.36 -12.85
C GLY A 18 -0.02 6.85 -11.84
N GLY A 19 -1.26 6.56 -12.27
CA GLY A 19 -2.31 6.00 -11.41
C GLY A 19 -1.96 4.61 -10.88
N GLY A 20 -1.60 3.68 -11.78
CA GLY A 20 -1.21 2.32 -11.41
C GLY A 20 0.08 2.28 -10.60
N ILE A 21 1.09 3.05 -11.00
CA ILE A 21 2.36 3.14 -10.27
C ILE A 21 2.13 3.72 -8.87
N GLY A 22 1.31 4.76 -8.75
CA GLY A 22 0.96 5.36 -7.46
C GLY A 22 0.23 4.39 -6.53
N LEU A 23 -0.74 3.62 -7.06
CA LEU A 23 -1.45 2.60 -6.28
C LEU A 23 -0.51 1.49 -5.80
N LEU A 24 0.37 0.99 -6.67
CA LEU A 24 1.34 -0.04 -6.29
C LEU A 24 2.32 0.48 -5.23
N GLY A 25 2.83 1.70 -5.40
CA GLY A 25 3.71 2.33 -4.41
C GLY A 25 3.02 2.50 -3.05
N ALA A 26 1.81 3.05 -3.04
CA ALA A 26 1.04 3.24 -1.82
C ALA A 26 0.71 1.91 -1.13
N ALA A 27 0.34 0.87 -1.88
CA ALA A 27 0.11 -0.47 -1.34
C ALA A 27 1.37 -1.05 -0.70
N THR A 28 2.52 -0.89 -1.37
CA THR A 28 3.81 -1.39 -0.87
C THR A 28 4.21 -0.70 0.43
N VAL A 29 4.14 0.63 0.49
CA VAL A 29 4.39 1.40 1.72
C VAL A 29 3.39 1.03 2.82
N GLY A 30 2.11 0.88 2.48
CA GLY A 30 1.06 0.49 3.40
C GLY A 30 1.33 -0.86 4.07
N VAL A 31 1.81 -1.86 3.30
CA VAL A 31 2.21 -3.17 3.84
C VAL A 31 3.35 -3.03 4.85
N VAL A 32 4.41 -2.30 4.51
CA VAL A 32 5.55 -2.09 5.41
C VAL A 32 5.10 -1.41 6.71
N LEU A 33 4.26 -0.38 6.63
CA LEU A 33 3.71 0.28 7.81
C LEU A 33 2.82 -0.65 8.64
N ALA A 34 2.03 -1.51 8.00
CA ALA A 34 1.21 -2.50 8.69
C ALA A 34 2.08 -3.51 9.47
N GLU A 35 3.17 -3.99 8.86
CA GLU A 35 4.13 -4.89 9.53
C GLU A 35 4.82 -4.21 10.71
N VAL A 36 5.26 -2.95 10.56
CA VAL A 36 5.85 -2.18 11.66
C VAL A 36 4.87 -2.06 12.84
N GLN A 37 3.60 -1.79 12.57
CA GLN A 37 2.59 -1.66 13.62
C GLN A 37 2.30 -3.01 14.29
N LEU A 38 2.33 -4.11 13.54
CA LEU A 38 2.24 -5.47 14.09
C LEU A 38 3.46 -5.79 14.97
N ALA A 39 4.66 -5.48 14.51
CA ALA A 39 5.90 -5.68 15.26
C ALA A 39 5.89 -4.90 16.58
N LYS A 40 5.45 -3.63 16.57
CA LYS A 40 5.31 -2.82 17.78
C LYS A 40 4.37 -3.43 18.81
N ARG A 41 3.28 -4.07 18.38
CA ARG A 41 2.35 -4.77 19.29
C ARG A 41 3.01 -6.01 19.91
N ASN A 42 3.76 -6.76 19.11
CA ASN A 42 4.40 -7.99 19.58
C ASN A 42 5.59 -7.70 20.51
N VAL A 43 6.41 -6.69 20.18
CA VAL A 43 7.59 -6.32 20.97
C VAL A 43 7.21 -5.46 22.19
N GLY A 44 6.25 -4.54 22.06
CA GLY A 44 5.81 -3.65 23.14
C GLY A 44 5.16 -4.38 24.33
N ASN A 45 4.65 -5.60 24.11
CA ASN A 45 4.11 -6.46 25.16
C ASN A 45 5.20 -7.31 25.86
N GLY A 46 6.45 -7.25 25.41
CA GLY A 46 7.60 -7.99 25.93
C GLY A 46 8.68 -7.09 26.52
N GLY A 47 8.31 -5.92 27.07
CA GLY A 47 9.22 -5.10 27.87
C GLY A 47 9.93 -5.94 28.94
N PRO A 48 11.18 -5.60 29.33
CA PRO A 48 11.99 -6.45 30.19
C PRO A 48 11.17 -6.86 31.39
N ALA A 49 10.98 -8.18 31.57
CA ALA A 49 10.42 -8.69 32.80
C ALA A 49 11.34 -8.17 33.91
N ASP A 50 10.82 -7.26 34.76
CA ASP A 50 11.57 -6.78 35.91
C ASP A 50 12.04 -8.02 36.67
N PRO A 51 13.36 -8.22 36.83
CA PRO A 51 13.86 -9.30 37.66
C PRO A 51 13.39 -9.06 39.12
N PRO A 52 13.12 -10.14 39.88
CA PRO A 52 12.57 -10.04 41.23
C PRO A 52 13.48 -9.28 42.19
#